data_AF-A0A6L6YJ70-F1
#
_entry.id   AF-A0A6L6YJ70-F1
#
_cell.length_a   1.000
_cell.length_b   1.000
_cell.length_c   1.000
_cell.angle_alpha   90.00
_cell.angle_beta   90.00
_cell.angle_gamma   90.00
#
_symmetry.space_group_name_H-M   'P 1'
#
loop_
_entity.id
_entity.type
_entity.pdbx_description
1 polymer ?
#
loop_
_entity_poly.entity_id
_entity_poly.type
_entity_poly.pdbx_seq_one_letter_code
_entity_poly.pdbx_strand_id
1 'polypeptide(L)'
;MRRKEDGIFSLSLTEIAFTLILLLVMLLGIRLFHAHDELQKREDQVHEISQQLQQIDNENEKLKKDAETFRKIAEQLGGICRPDPEDPIEPMMPCTKCVSVVANISKQEAGEAIALGRELLQKWKESSSEEFREYQNDVLNAAKQLAEGNKLVSESEANNIISKLSDERDKLDMEAGKLKEENETIKRNLACLTKEIESLNSDPNSLRRRLSELREKKQEQDKELAEKEDMLRKSSDQIATLDNQNKYLAKRAGFGYPPCWVNDEGKIQYLFNIELLPDDKVIVSRAWPAERDDKALEMVPVKKIMPYFGKTIDMSLLLPQAQEILNISNQTKPSACRHFVVLRNRIQDRATGDMQRLKIERYFYKREEIVRE
;
A
#
# COMPACT_ATOMS: atom_id res chain seq x y z
N MET A 1 -62.04 -94.93 31.62
CA MET A 1 -61.29 -95.35 30.42
C MET A 1 -62.07 -94.93 29.18
N ARG A 2 -61.70 -93.83 28.49
CA ARG A 2 -62.37 -93.34 27.27
C ARG A 2 -61.29 -93.02 26.23
N ARG A 3 -61.33 -93.70 25.09
CA ARG A 3 -60.36 -93.58 24.00
C ARG A 3 -60.82 -92.48 23.01
N LYS A 4 -59.81 -91.77 22.48
CA LYS A 4 -59.87 -90.56 21.65
C LYS A 4 -60.31 -90.89 20.22
N GLU A 5 -61.17 -90.06 19.63
CA GLU A 5 -61.31 -89.95 18.18
C GLU A 5 -60.84 -88.56 17.77
N ASP A 6 -59.73 -88.55 17.03
CA ASP A 6 -59.02 -87.38 16.54
C ASP A 6 -59.79 -86.76 15.38
N GLY A 7 -60.73 -85.86 15.69
CA GLY A 7 -61.39 -85.00 14.71
C GLY A 7 -60.45 -83.88 14.23
N ILE A 8 -59.46 -84.23 13.42
CA ILE A 8 -58.39 -83.28 13.03
C ILE A 8 -58.71 -82.47 11.77
N PHE A 9 -59.69 -82.85 10.95
CA PHE A 9 -59.92 -82.13 9.69
C PHE A 9 -61.35 -81.62 9.57
N SER A 10 -61.67 -80.68 10.45
CA SER A 10 -62.88 -79.83 10.40
C SER A 10 -62.74 -78.71 9.36
N LEU A 11 -62.34 -79.06 8.14
CA LEU A 11 -62.31 -78.16 6.98
C LEU A 11 -63.07 -78.88 5.87
N SER A 12 -64.20 -78.28 5.46
CA SER A 12 -65.05 -78.89 4.44
C SER A 12 -64.29 -78.96 3.12
N LEU A 13 -64.46 -80.05 2.35
CA LEU A 13 -63.79 -80.23 1.06
C LEU A 13 -64.09 -79.06 0.09
N THR A 14 -65.26 -78.44 0.25
CA THR A 14 -65.67 -77.20 -0.39
C THR A 14 -64.79 -75.99 -0.01
N GLU A 15 -64.37 -75.88 1.23
CA GLU A 15 -63.53 -74.78 1.72
C GLU A 15 -62.09 -74.86 1.18
N ILE A 16 -61.56 -76.07 1.01
CA ILE A 16 -60.29 -76.29 0.30
C ILE A 16 -60.42 -75.91 -1.19
N ALA A 17 -61.53 -76.29 -1.85
CA ALA A 17 -61.77 -75.89 -3.23
C ALA A 17 -61.92 -74.37 -3.39
N PHE A 18 -62.64 -73.70 -2.49
CA PHE A 18 -62.79 -72.24 -2.49
C PHE A 18 -61.46 -71.52 -2.25
N THR A 19 -60.63 -71.99 -1.31
CA THR A 19 -59.31 -71.39 -1.07
C THR A 19 -58.38 -71.57 -2.26
N LEU A 20 -58.40 -72.72 -2.95
CA LEU A 20 -57.64 -72.94 -4.19
C LEU A 20 -58.12 -72.03 -5.33
N ILE A 21 -59.43 -71.88 -5.52
CA ILE A 21 -59.98 -70.97 -6.54
C ILE A 21 -59.58 -69.53 -6.24
N LEU A 22 -59.66 -69.10 -4.97
CA LEU A 22 -59.29 -67.75 -4.57
C LEU A 22 -57.79 -67.50 -4.78
N LEU A 23 -56.93 -68.47 -4.48
CA LEU A 23 -55.50 -68.41 -4.78
C LEU A 23 -55.23 -68.30 -6.28
N LEU A 24 -55.94 -69.08 -7.12
CA LEU A 24 -55.79 -69.01 -8.57
C LEU A 24 -56.24 -67.66 -9.13
N VAL A 25 -57.37 -67.13 -8.68
CA VAL A 25 -57.86 -65.79 -9.06
C VAL A 25 -56.89 -64.70 -8.61
N MET A 26 -56.32 -64.82 -7.41
CA MET A 26 -55.32 -63.88 -6.91
C MET A 26 -54.03 -63.91 -7.74
N LEU A 27 -53.52 -65.11 -8.09
CA LEU A 27 -52.34 -65.26 -8.94
C LEU A 27 -52.57 -64.73 -10.36
N LEU A 28 -53.76 -64.97 -10.92
CA LEU A 28 -54.20 -64.37 -12.20
C LEU A 28 -54.27 -62.85 -12.11
N GLY A 29 -54.83 -62.31 -11.02
CA GLY A 29 -54.91 -60.88 -10.76
C GLY A 29 -53.53 -60.23 -10.68
N ILE A 30 -52.58 -60.85 -9.97
CA ILE A 30 -51.19 -60.38 -9.89
C ILE A 30 -50.54 -60.39 -11.27
N ARG A 31 -50.72 -61.45 -12.07
CA ARG A 31 -50.16 -61.50 -13.43
C ARG A 31 -50.76 -60.43 -14.34
N LEU A 32 -52.07 -60.22 -14.26
CA LEU A 32 -52.77 -59.22 -15.07
C LEU A 32 -52.33 -57.80 -14.68
N PHE A 33 -52.14 -57.55 -13.38
CA PHE A 33 -51.62 -56.29 -12.88
C PHE A 33 -50.20 -56.01 -13.38
N HIS A 34 -49.30 -56.99 -13.29
CA HIS A 34 -47.96 -56.85 -13.85
C HIS A 34 -47.96 -56.63 -15.37
N ALA A 35 -48.81 -57.35 -16.10
CA ALA A 35 -48.95 -57.15 -17.55
C ALA A 35 -49.48 -55.74 -17.89
N HIS A 36 -50.39 -55.21 -17.09
CA HIS A 36 -50.90 -53.85 -17.26
C HIS A 36 -49.83 -52.79 -16.96
N ASP A 37 -49.07 -52.95 -15.87
CA ASP A 37 -47.95 -52.07 -15.52
C ASP A 37 -46.85 -52.08 -16.59
N GLU A 38 -46.53 -53.25 -17.16
CA GLU A 38 -45.60 -53.35 -18.29
C GLU A 38 -46.11 -52.67 -19.56
N LEU A 39 -47.40 -52.79 -19.86
CA LEU A 39 -48.01 -52.11 -21.02
C LEU A 39 -48.00 -50.59 -20.85
N GLN A 40 -48.32 -50.10 -19.66
CA GLN A 40 -48.31 -48.66 -19.38
C GLN A 40 -46.89 -48.08 -19.50
N LYS A 41 -45.88 -48.79 -18.97
CA LYS A 41 -44.47 -48.41 -19.14
C LYS A 41 -44.04 -48.35 -20.61
N ARG A 42 -44.53 -49.28 -21.44
CA ARG A 42 -44.25 -49.27 -22.89
C ARG A 42 -44.94 -48.12 -23.59
N GLU A 43 -46.16 -47.77 -23.19
CA GLU A 43 -46.90 -46.64 -23.74
C GLU A 43 -46.21 -45.30 -23.42
N ASP A 44 -45.74 -45.13 -22.18
CA ASP A 44 -44.95 -43.97 -21.76
C ASP A 44 -43.65 -43.85 -22.57
N GLN A 45 -42.94 -44.97 -22.78
CA GLN A 45 -41.72 -45.00 -23.63
C GLN A 45 -42.01 -44.60 -25.08
N VAL A 46 -43.13 -45.07 -25.65
CA VAL A 46 -43.54 -44.68 -27.01
C VAL A 46 -43.86 -43.19 -27.07
N HIS A 47 -44.49 -42.64 -26.04
CA HIS A 47 -44.77 -41.21 -25.97
C HIS A 47 -43.48 -40.37 -25.91
N GLU A 48 -42.48 -40.80 -25.13
CA GLU A 48 -41.18 -40.14 -25.03
C GLU A 48 -40.44 -40.15 -26.37
N ILE A 49 -40.39 -41.31 -27.06
CA ILE A 49 -39.76 -41.43 -28.38
C ILE A 49 -40.46 -40.53 -29.42
N SER A 50 -41.79 -40.45 -29.37
CA SER A 50 -42.56 -39.57 -30.27
C SER A 50 -42.20 -38.08 -30.09
N GLN A 51 -42.00 -37.65 -28.84
CA GLN A 51 -41.55 -36.28 -28.56
C GLN A 51 -40.14 -36.01 -29.07
N GLN A 52 -39.22 -36.98 -28.94
CA GLN A 52 -37.86 -36.86 -29.48
C GLN A 52 -37.85 -36.74 -31.01
N LEU A 53 -38.69 -37.52 -31.71
CA LEU A 53 -38.82 -37.43 -33.16
C LEU A 53 -39.32 -36.05 -33.61
N GLN A 54 -40.32 -35.48 -32.91
CA GLN A 54 -40.79 -34.12 -33.21
C GLN A 54 -39.69 -33.06 -33.01
N GLN A 55 -38.82 -33.22 -32.00
CA GLN A 55 -37.68 -32.32 -31.81
C GLN A 55 -36.69 -32.42 -32.97
N ILE A 56 -36.35 -33.64 -33.40
CA ILE A 56 -35.46 -33.88 -34.54
C ILE A 56 -36.04 -33.28 -35.83
N ASP A 57 -37.35 -33.41 -36.06
CA ASP A 57 -37.99 -32.82 -37.24
C ASP A 57 -37.90 -31.29 -37.24
N ASN A 58 -38.14 -30.65 -36.08
CA ASN A 58 -37.99 -29.20 -35.92
C ASN A 58 -36.53 -28.75 -36.17
N GLU A 59 -35.54 -29.51 -35.68
CA GLU A 59 -34.13 -29.24 -35.92
C GLU A 59 -33.76 -29.39 -37.40
N ASN A 60 -34.27 -30.43 -38.07
CA ASN A 60 -34.07 -30.64 -39.50
C ASN A 60 -34.68 -29.51 -40.34
N GLU A 61 -35.86 -29.01 -39.98
CA GLU A 61 -36.44 -27.83 -40.64
C GLU A 61 -35.58 -26.58 -40.45
N LYS A 62 -35.02 -26.39 -39.26
CA LYS A 62 -34.11 -25.28 -38.98
C LYS A 62 -32.84 -25.39 -39.82
N LEU A 63 -32.22 -26.58 -39.88
CA LEU A 63 -31.04 -26.84 -40.71
C LEU A 63 -31.31 -26.61 -42.20
N LYS A 64 -32.50 -26.96 -42.71
CA LYS A 64 -32.89 -26.65 -44.10
C LYS A 64 -32.96 -25.15 -44.36
N LYS A 65 -33.56 -24.38 -43.42
CA LYS A 65 -33.60 -22.92 -43.52
C LYS A 65 -32.18 -22.33 -43.50
N ASP A 66 -31.31 -22.84 -42.64
CA ASP A 66 -29.91 -22.41 -42.57
C ASP A 66 -29.15 -22.76 -43.87
N ALA A 67 -29.36 -23.94 -44.44
CA ALA A 67 -28.77 -24.31 -45.72
C ALA A 67 -29.24 -23.39 -46.87
N GLU A 68 -30.52 -22.99 -46.89
CA GLU A 68 -31.05 -22.04 -47.86
C GLU A 68 -30.47 -20.63 -47.67
N THR A 69 -30.28 -20.16 -46.43
CA THR A 69 -29.63 -18.87 -46.17
C THR A 69 -28.17 -18.89 -46.60
N PHE A 70 -27.42 -19.96 -46.30
CA PHE A 70 -26.06 -20.14 -46.80
C PHE A 70 -25.98 -20.16 -48.33
N ARG A 71 -26.94 -20.80 -49.00
CA ARG A 71 -27.01 -20.81 -50.47
C ARG A 71 -27.25 -19.41 -51.03
N LYS A 72 -28.16 -18.63 -50.44
CA LYS A 72 -28.39 -17.23 -50.83
C LYS A 72 -27.16 -16.36 -50.59
N ILE A 73 -26.46 -16.57 -49.48
CA ILE A 73 -25.18 -15.89 -49.17
C ILE A 73 -24.11 -16.26 -50.21
N ALA A 74 -24.01 -17.53 -50.60
CA ALA A 74 -23.07 -17.98 -51.63
C ALA A 74 -23.37 -17.40 -53.02
N GLU A 75 -24.65 -17.26 -53.38
CA GLU A 75 -25.09 -16.58 -54.59
C GLU A 75 -24.78 -15.06 -54.54
N GLN A 76 -24.94 -14.41 -53.38
CA GLN A 76 -24.60 -12.99 -53.18
C GLN A 76 -23.09 -12.72 -53.17
N LEU A 77 -22.28 -13.65 -52.64
CA LEU A 77 -20.81 -13.52 -52.57
C LEU A 77 -20.10 -13.90 -53.88
N GLY A 78 -20.84 -14.13 -54.97
CA GLY A 78 -20.25 -14.23 -56.31
C GLY A 78 -19.47 -15.52 -56.60
N GLY A 79 -19.82 -16.62 -55.93
CA GLY A 79 -19.28 -17.96 -56.19
C GLY A 79 -17.82 -18.16 -55.76
N ILE A 80 -17.45 -19.44 -55.57
CA ILE A 80 -16.07 -19.86 -55.32
C ILE A 80 -15.19 -19.35 -56.46
N CYS A 81 -14.18 -18.54 -56.14
CA CYS A 81 -13.28 -17.92 -57.12
C CYS A 81 -12.63 -19.00 -58.01
N ARG A 82 -12.94 -18.97 -59.31
CA ARG A 82 -12.14 -19.66 -60.32
C ARG A 82 -10.94 -18.75 -60.64
N PRO A 83 -9.70 -19.28 -60.67
CA PRO A 83 -8.51 -18.48 -60.94
C PRO A 83 -8.64 -17.78 -62.29
N ASP A 84 -8.31 -16.49 -62.30
CA ASP A 84 -8.29 -15.63 -63.48
C ASP A 84 -7.10 -16.05 -64.37
N PRO A 85 -7.29 -16.37 -65.66
CA PRO A 85 -6.19 -16.80 -66.53
C PRO A 85 -5.09 -15.74 -66.73
N GLU A 86 -5.34 -14.46 -66.40
CA GLU A 86 -4.34 -13.39 -66.45
C GLU A 86 -3.57 -13.20 -65.13
N ASP A 87 -3.93 -13.92 -64.06
CA ASP A 87 -3.28 -13.86 -62.75
C ASP A 87 -2.91 -15.29 -62.28
N PRO A 88 -1.71 -15.81 -62.63
CA PRO A 88 -1.28 -17.15 -62.23
C PRO A 88 -1.03 -17.19 -60.72
N ILE A 89 -2.08 -17.53 -59.98
CA ILE A 89 -2.03 -17.69 -58.52
C ILE A 89 -1.26 -18.98 -58.21
N GLU A 90 -0.18 -18.88 -57.42
CA GLU A 90 0.33 -20.02 -56.66
C GLU A 90 -0.75 -20.47 -55.67
N PRO A 91 -1.07 -21.77 -55.53
CA PRO A 91 -2.37 -22.27 -55.05
C PRO A 91 -2.80 -21.95 -53.60
N MET A 92 -2.12 -21.06 -52.88
CA MET A 92 -2.41 -20.74 -51.48
C MET A 92 -2.33 -19.25 -51.11
N MET A 93 -2.39 -18.32 -52.07
CA MET A 93 -2.49 -16.88 -51.74
C MET A 93 -3.92 -16.34 -51.86
N PRO A 94 -4.39 -15.53 -50.89
CA PRO A 94 -5.69 -14.88 -50.98
C PRO A 94 -5.68 -13.90 -52.16
N CYS A 95 -6.53 -14.13 -53.16
CA CYS A 95 -6.59 -13.25 -54.32
C CYS A 95 -7.24 -11.91 -53.93
N THR A 96 -6.87 -10.86 -54.66
CA THR A 96 -7.40 -9.49 -54.48
C THR A 96 -8.93 -9.47 -54.48
N LYS A 97 -9.56 -10.33 -55.28
CA LYS A 97 -11.02 -10.49 -55.33
C LYS A 97 -11.58 -11.03 -54.00
N CYS A 98 -11.04 -12.10 -53.43
CA CYS A 98 -11.51 -12.64 -52.15
C CYS A 98 -11.39 -11.62 -51.02
N VAL A 99 -10.24 -10.94 -50.94
CA VAL A 99 -10.02 -9.91 -49.90
C VAL A 99 -10.99 -8.74 -50.09
N SER A 100 -11.21 -8.28 -51.33
CA SER A 100 -12.16 -7.20 -51.62
C SER A 100 -13.59 -7.54 -51.19
N VAL A 101 -14.03 -8.78 -51.41
CA VAL A 101 -15.37 -9.25 -51.05
C VAL A 101 -15.53 -9.45 -49.55
N VAL A 102 -14.55 -10.06 -48.88
CA VAL A 102 -14.61 -10.32 -47.43
C VAL A 102 -14.50 -9.03 -46.63
N ALA A 103 -13.62 -8.11 -47.03
CA ALA A 103 -13.41 -6.85 -46.33
C ALA A 103 -14.33 -5.72 -46.81
N ASN A 104 -15.16 -5.97 -47.84
CA ASN A 104 -16.03 -4.97 -48.48
C ASN A 104 -15.29 -3.69 -48.89
N ILE A 105 -14.11 -3.87 -49.50
CA ILE A 105 -13.23 -2.81 -49.99
C ILE A 105 -13.04 -2.95 -51.50
N SER A 106 -12.57 -1.89 -52.16
CA SER A 106 -12.27 -1.95 -53.58
C SER A 106 -11.15 -2.96 -53.87
N LYS A 107 -11.07 -3.48 -55.10
CA LYS A 107 -9.98 -4.37 -55.52
C LYS A 107 -8.60 -3.73 -55.38
N GLN A 108 -8.53 -2.40 -55.50
CA GLN A 108 -7.30 -1.63 -55.35
C GLN A 108 -6.87 -1.57 -53.88
N GLU A 109 -7.79 -1.23 -52.97
CA GLU A 109 -7.54 -1.25 -51.53
C GLU A 109 -7.21 -2.66 -51.03
N ALA A 110 -7.84 -3.70 -51.60
CA ALA A 110 -7.49 -5.08 -51.32
C ALA A 110 -6.06 -5.43 -51.76
N GLY A 111 -5.63 -4.93 -52.93
CA GLY A 111 -4.25 -5.05 -53.39
C GLY A 111 -3.26 -4.34 -52.47
N GLU A 112 -3.59 -3.12 -52.03
CA GLU A 112 -2.79 -2.34 -51.08
C GLU A 112 -2.73 -3.03 -49.70
N ALA A 113 -3.82 -3.60 -49.21
CA ALA A 113 -3.85 -4.36 -47.96
C ALA A 113 -2.99 -5.63 -48.04
N ILE A 114 -3.03 -6.34 -49.17
CA ILE A 114 -2.15 -7.50 -49.40
C ILE A 114 -0.69 -7.06 -49.48
N ALA A 115 -0.38 -5.95 -50.15
CA ALA A 115 0.97 -5.40 -50.25
C ALA A 115 1.50 -4.94 -48.88
N LEU A 116 0.69 -4.22 -48.11
CA LEU A 116 0.99 -3.82 -46.74
C LEU A 116 1.24 -5.05 -45.85
N GLY A 117 0.41 -6.08 -45.97
CA GLY A 117 0.60 -7.35 -45.27
C GLY A 117 1.95 -8.00 -45.59
N ARG A 118 2.38 -7.97 -46.86
CA ARG A 118 3.71 -8.48 -47.27
C ARG A 118 4.85 -7.63 -46.72
N GLU A 119 4.73 -6.31 -46.76
CA GLU A 119 5.77 -5.40 -46.27
C GLU A 119 5.89 -5.48 -44.74
N LEU A 120 4.77 -5.59 -44.04
CA LEU A 120 4.74 -5.87 -42.60
C LEU A 120 5.40 -7.21 -42.30
N LEU A 121 5.08 -8.28 -43.05
CA LEU A 121 5.74 -9.59 -42.96
C LEU A 121 7.25 -9.53 -43.20
N GLN A 122 7.71 -8.64 -44.07
CA GLN A 122 9.12 -8.46 -44.35
C GLN A 122 9.84 -7.74 -43.20
N LYS A 123 9.29 -6.61 -42.71
CA LYS A 123 9.81 -5.92 -41.50
C LYS A 123 9.73 -6.79 -40.24
N TRP A 124 8.73 -7.67 -40.19
CA TRP A 124 8.49 -8.67 -39.14
C TRP A 124 9.56 -9.77 -39.12
N LYS A 125 10.10 -10.20 -40.28
CA LYS A 125 11.25 -11.13 -40.30
C LYS A 125 12.53 -10.50 -39.72
N GLU A 126 12.62 -9.18 -39.71
CA GLU A 126 13.80 -8.44 -39.27
C GLU A 126 13.78 -8.10 -37.77
N SER A 127 12.62 -8.12 -37.10
CA SER A 127 12.47 -7.57 -35.74
C SER A 127 12.45 -8.58 -34.58
N SER A 128 12.70 -9.87 -34.85
CA SER A 128 12.70 -11.03 -33.91
C SER A 128 12.55 -10.73 -32.40
N SER A 129 11.34 -10.39 -31.94
CA SER A 129 11.03 -10.20 -30.51
C SER A 129 10.19 -11.36 -29.97
N GLU A 130 10.35 -11.65 -28.67
CA GLU A 130 9.76 -12.83 -28.00
C GLU A 130 8.25 -12.69 -27.78
N GLU A 131 7.77 -11.49 -27.43
CA GLU A 131 6.35 -11.11 -27.32
C GLU A 131 5.58 -11.35 -28.62
N PHE A 132 6.28 -11.27 -29.75
CA PHE A 132 5.68 -11.41 -31.06
C PHE A 132 5.44 -12.89 -31.45
N ARG A 133 6.30 -13.80 -30.99
CA ARG A 133 6.07 -15.25 -31.16
C ARG A 133 4.81 -15.71 -30.45
N GLU A 134 4.48 -15.09 -29.33
CA GLU A 134 3.24 -15.32 -28.59
C GLU A 134 2.03 -14.90 -29.43
N TYR A 135 2.05 -13.68 -29.99
CA TYR A 135 1.01 -13.21 -30.90
C TYR A 135 0.82 -14.11 -32.15
N GLN A 136 1.91 -14.62 -32.75
CA GLN A 136 1.83 -15.59 -33.85
C GLN A 136 1.05 -16.84 -33.48
N ASN A 137 1.36 -17.39 -32.30
CA ASN A 137 0.72 -18.60 -31.81
C ASN A 137 -0.76 -18.34 -31.52
N ASP A 138 -1.11 -17.17 -30.98
CA ASP A 138 -2.48 -16.80 -30.70
C ASP A 138 -3.32 -16.66 -31.97
N VAL A 139 -2.79 -15.99 -33.00
CA VAL A 139 -3.48 -15.85 -34.30
C VAL A 139 -3.64 -17.20 -35.00
N LEU A 140 -2.63 -18.06 -34.96
CA LEU A 140 -2.70 -19.41 -35.53
C LEU A 140 -3.70 -20.30 -34.78
N ASN A 141 -3.73 -20.20 -33.45
CA ASN A 141 -4.68 -20.94 -32.62
C ASN A 141 -6.12 -20.48 -32.84
N ALA A 142 -6.35 -19.16 -32.94
CA ALA A 142 -7.65 -18.60 -33.30
C ALA A 142 -8.08 -19.07 -34.71
N ALA A 143 -7.19 -19.02 -35.70
CA ALA A 143 -7.51 -19.49 -37.05
C ALA A 143 -7.86 -20.99 -37.09
N LYS A 144 -7.17 -21.83 -36.31
CA LYS A 144 -7.49 -23.26 -36.16
C LYS A 144 -8.86 -23.47 -35.52
N GLN A 145 -9.16 -22.77 -34.43
CA GLN A 145 -10.46 -22.87 -33.75
C GLN A 145 -11.62 -22.44 -34.66
N LEU A 146 -11.43 -21.38 -35.46
CA LEU A 146 -12.37 -20.95 -36.50
C LEU A 146 -12.57 -22.02 -37.59
N ALA A 147 -11.48 -22.63 -38.06
CA ALA A 147 -11.54 -23.67 -39.10
C ALA A 147 -12.21 -24.96 -38.62
N GLU A 148 -12.13 -25.26 -37.32
CA GLU A 148 -12.79 -26.40 -36.68
C GLU A 148 -14.27 -26.12 -36.34
N GLY A 149 -14.79 -24.93 -36.65
CA GLY A 149 -16.18 -24.54 -36.38
C GLY A 149 -16.46 -24.24 -34.91
N ASN A 150 -15.42 -24.16 -34.07
CA ASN A 150 -15.54 -23.79 -32.68
C ASN A 150 -15.78 -22.27 -32.56
N LYS A 151 -16.77 -21.86 -31.76
CA LYS A 151 -16.91 -20.44 -31.40
C LYS A 151 -15.63 -20.03 -30.66
N LEU A 152 -14.89 -19.07 -31.22
CA LEU A 152 -13.61 -18.55 -30.69
C LEU A 152 -13.68 -18.09 -29.23
N VAL A 153 -14.89 -17.78 -28.77
CA VAL A 153 -15.17 -17.25 -27.45
C VAL A 153 -16.53 -17.81 -27.04
N SER A 154 -16.61 -18.45 -25.88
CA SER A 154 -17.91 -18.83 -25.31
C SER A 154 -18.76 -17.57 -25.06
N GLU A 155 -20.10 -17.65 -25.10
CA GLU A 155 -20.95 -16.47 -24.83
C GLU A 155 -20.65 -15.84 -23.45
N SER A 156 -20.20 -16.63 -22.48
CA SER A 156 -19.73 -16.12 -21.18
C SER A 156 -18.40 -15.36 -21.26
N GLU A 157 -17.44 -15.82 -22.06
CA GLU A 157 -16.16 -15.11 -22.26
C GLU A 157 -16.35 -13.85 -23.12
N ALA A 158 -17.26 -13.88 -24.10
CA ALA A 158 -17.57 -12.73 -24.93
C ALA A 158 -18.22 -11.64 -24.08
N ASN A 159 -19.17 -12.01 -23.22
CA ASN A 159 -19.80 -11.09 -22.28
C ASN A 159 -18.81 -10.56 -21.23
N ASN A 160 -17.84 -11.36 -20.78
CA ASN A 160 -16.76 -10.90 -19.88
C ASN A 160 -15.77 -9.94 -20.57
N ILE A 161 -15.48 -10.16 -21.85
CA ILE A 161 -14.64 -9.23 -22.62
C ILE A 161 -15.41 -7.94 -22.88
N ILE A 162 -16.69 -8.02 -23.24
CA ILE A 162 -17.57 -6.86 -23.45
C ILE A 162 -17.72 -6.05 -22.15
N SER A 163 -17.88 -6.70 -20.99
CA SER A 163 -17.97 -5.98 -19.71
C SER A 163 -16.66 -5.29 -19.35
N LYS A 164 -15.52 -5.97 -19.50
CA LYS A 164 -14.19 -5.37 -19.30
C LYS A 164 -13.94 -4.19 -20.23
N LEU A 165 -14.29 -4.32 -21.51
CA LEU A 165 -14.16 -3.24 -22.49
C LEU A 165 -15.12 -2.09 -22.20
N SER A 166 -16.32 -2.36 -21.67
CA SER A 166 -17.25 -1.32 -21.22
C SER A 166 -16.69 -0.55 -20.02
N ASP A 167 -16.14 -1.26 -19.03
CA ASP A 167 -15.52 -0.64 -17.86
C ASP A 167 -14.29 0.19 -18.24
N GLU A 168 -13.51 -0.28 -19.21
CA GLU A 168 -12.34 0.44 -19.73
C GLU A 168 -12.76 1.65 -20.56
N ARG A 169 -13.84 1.55 -21.35
CA ARG A 169 -14.45 2.69 -22.05
C ARG A 169 -14.93 3.76 -21.07
N ASP A 170 -15.62 3.35 -20.00
CA ASP A 170 -16.13 4.30 -18.99
C ASP A 170 -14.99 4.99 -18.23
N LYS A 171 -13.89 4.27 -17.97
CA LYS A 171 -12.66 4.86 -17.42
C LYS A 171 -12.03 5.87 -18.37
N LEU A 172 -11.92 5.53 -19.65
CA LEU A 172 -11.38 6.43 -20.67
C LEU A 172 -12.27 7.66 -20.89
N ASP A 173 -13.59 7.51 -20.87
CA ASP A 173 -14.53 8.63 -20.96
C ASP A 173 -14.41 9.56 -19.73
N MET A 174 -14.23 8.99 -18.54
CA MET A 174 -13.99 9.76 -17.32
C MET A 174 -12.64 10.50 -17.36
N GLU A 175 -11.59 9.87 -17.88
CA GLU A 175 -10.26 10.48 -18.06
C GLU A 175 -10.27 11.57 -19.14
N ALA A 176 -10.95 11.33 -20.26
CA ALA A 176 -11.18 12.33 -21.30
C ALA A 176 -11.98 13.53 -20.76
N GLY A 177 -12.96 13.29 -19.87
CA GLY A 177 -13.69 14.32 -19.14
C GLY A 177 -12.78 15.19 -18.28
N LYS A 178 -11.90 14.56 -17.48
CA LYS A 178 -10.91 15.26 -16.64
C LYS A 178 -9.92 16.06 -17.49
N LEU A 179 -9.37 15.45 -18.54
CA LEU A 179 -8.45 16.13 -19.46
C LEU A 179 -9.09 17.32 -20.17
N LYS A 180 -10.40 17.25 -20.47
CA LYS A 180 -11.15 18.37 -21.05
C LYS A 180 -11.33 19.50 -20.04
N GLU A 181 -11.65 19.18 -18.79
CA GLU A 181 -11.76 20.17 -17.71
C GLU A 181 -10.41 20.82 -17.38
N GLU A 182 -9.33 20.04 -17.37
CA GLU A 182 -7.95 20.52 -17.24
C GLU A 182 -7.58 21.44 -18.41
N ASN A 183 -7.90 21.06 -19.65
CA ASN A 183 -7.67 21.93 -20.82
C ASN A 183 -8.44 23.24 -20.76
N GLU A 184 -9.70 23.23 -20.33
CA GLU A 184 -10.46 24.47 -20.14
C GLU A 184 -9.90 25.33 -19.00
N THR A 185 -9.35 24.69 -17.97
CA THR A 185 -8.65 25.40 -16.88
C THR A 185 -7.33 26.00 -17.34
N ILE A 186 -6.54 25.25 -18.12
CA ILE A 186 -5.30 25.72 -18.75
C ILE A 186 -5.59 26.89 -19.69
N LYS A 187 -6.64 26.81 -20.53
CA LYS A 187 -7.06 27.93 -21.40
C LYS A 187 -7.43 29.18 -20.60
N ARG A 188 -8.18 29.03 -19.51
CA ARG A 188 -8.52 30.14 -18.60
C ARG A 188 -7.27 30.75 -17.97
N ASN A 189 -6.34 29.92 -17.51
CA ASN A 189 -5.08 30.37 -16.94
C ASN A 189 -4.20 31.08 -17.97
N LEU A 190 -4.11 30.55 -19.19
CA LEU A 190 -3.40 31.20 -20.30
C LEU A 190 -4.03 32.54 -20.64
N ALA A 191 -5.35 32.66 -20.73
CA ALA A 191 -6.02 33.93 -20.98
C ALA A 191 -5.78 34.96 -19.85
N CYS A 192 -5.71 34.49 -18.60
CA CYS A 192 -5.38 35.33 -17.44
C CYS A 192 -3.93 35.81 -17.49
N LEU A 193 -2.99 34.90 -17.76
CA LEU A 193 -1.56 35.19 -17.90
C LEU A 193 -1.28 36.11 -19.08
N THR A 194 -1.96 35.94 -20.22
CA THR A 194 -1.82 36.83 -21.38
C THR A 194 -2.26 38.26 -21.03
N LYS A 195 -3.38 38.42 -20.33
CA LYS A 195 -3.82 39.75 -19.82
C LYS A 195 -2.83 40.33 -18.81
N GLU A 196 -2.25 39.49 -17.95
CA GLU A 196 -1.22 39.94 -17.02
C GLU A 196 0.06 40.37 -17.74
N ILE A 197 0.51 39.63 -18.76
CA ILE A 197 1.66 39.99 -19.61
C ILE A 197 1.39 41.28 -20.39
N GLU A 198 0.19 41.47 -20.95
CA GLU A 198 -0.21 42.72 -21.61
C GLU A 198 -0.19 43.91 -20.63
N SER A 199 -0.64 43.70 -19.40
CA SER A 199 -0.57 44.73 -18.35
C SER A 199 0.88 45.03 -17.92
N LEU A 200 1.74 44.01 -17.86
CA LEU A 200 3.16 44.13 -17.50
C LEU A 200 4.00 44.79 -18.62
N ASN A 201 3.64 44.58 -19.89
CA ASN A 201 4.28 45.21 -21.04
C ASN A 201 3.90 46.70 -21.19
N SER A 202 2.82 47.15 -20.55
CA SER A 202 2.35 48.53 -20.64
C SER A 202 3.04 49.52 -19.68
N ASP A 203 3.75 49.04 -18.64
CA ASP A 203 4.51 49.92 -17.73
C ASP A 203 5.72 49.21 -17.05
N PRO A 204 6.95 49.37 -17.57
CA PRO A 204 8.18 48.83 -17.00
C PRO A 204 8.45 49.23 -15.54
N ASN A 205 7.85 50.32 -15.05
CA ASN A 205 8.01 50.75 -13.66
C ASN A 205 7.18 49.90 -12.68
N SER A 206 6.08 49.30 -13.12
CA SER A 206 5.24 48.42 -12.30
C SER A 206 5.96 47.10 -11.96
N LEU A 207 6.69 46.55 -12.94
CA LEU A 207 7.50 45.34 -12.78
C LEU A 207 8.65 45.57 -11.80
N ARG A 208 9.27 46.76 -11.85
CA ARG A 208 10.35 47.15 -10.95
C ARG A 208 9.88 47.28 -9.50
N ARG A 209 8.67 47.80 -9.26
CA ARG A 209 8.06 47.86 -7.91
C ARG A 209 7.72 46.47 -7.37
N ARG A 210 7.11 45.59 -8.19
CA ARG A 210 6.85 44.20 -7.79
C ARG A 210 8.13 43.44 -7.47
N LEU A 211 9.21 43.67 -8.21
CA LEU A 211 10.53 43.08 -7.94
C LEU A 211 11.15 43.58 -6.62
N SER A 212 10.98 44.86 -6.26
CA SER A 212 11.43 45.35 -4.95
C SER A 212 10.59 44.77 -3.81
N GLU A 213 9.26 44.70 -3.96
CA GLU A 213 8.37 44.13 -2.94
C GLU A 213 8.66 42.64 -2.71
N LEU A 214 8.92 41.86 -3.77
CA LEU A 214 9.28 40.45 -3.65
C LEU A 214 10.66 40.26 -3.00
N ARG A 215 11.62 41.16 -3.24
CA ARG A 215 12.93 41.13 -2.57
C ARG A 215 12.81 41.43 -1.09
N GLU A 216 12.02 42.41 -0.71
CA GLU A 216 11.75 42.74 0.70
C GLU A 216 11.05 41.57 1.41
N LYS A 217 10.01 40.99 0.78
CA LYS A 217 9.34 39.80 1.33
C LYS A 217 10.28 38.60 1.48
N LYS A 218 11.14 38.36 0.49
CA LYS A 218 12.13 37.29 0.58
C LYS A 218 13.11 37.53 1.73
N GLN A 219 13.61 38.77 1.88
CA GLN A 219 14.52 39.11 2.95
C GLN A 219 13.89 38.95 4.35
N GLU A 220 12.60 39.25 4.48
CA GLU A 220 11.87 39.04 5.73
C GLU A 220 11.67 37.54 6.01
N GLN A 221 11.33 36.75 5.00
CA GLN A 221 11.22 35.29 5.12
C GLN A 221 12.56 34.64 5.48
N ASP A 222 13.68 35.11 4.92
CA ASP A 222 15.01 34.59 5.22
C ASP A 222 15.40 34.86 6.69
N LYS A 223 15.00 36.01 7.26
CA LYS A 223 15.19 36.30 8.69
C LYS A 223 14.33 35.40 9.57
N GLU A 224 13.04 35.26 9.24
CA GLU A 224 12.12 34.40 9.99
C GLU A 224 12.57 32.94 9.97
N LEU A 225 13.12 32.48 8.84
CA LEU A 225 13.70 31.14 8.71
C LEU A 225 14.93 30.97 9.62
N ALA A 226 15.84 31.95 9.64
CA ALA A 226 17.00 31.91 10.52
C ALA A 226 16.63 31.87 12.01
N GLU A 227 15.62 32.65 12.42
CA GLU A 227 15.10 32.63 13.80
C GLU A 227 14.47 31.28 14.16
N LYS A 228 13.70 30.69 13.24
CA LYS A 228 13.10 29.36 13.43
C LYS A 228 14.15 28.25 13.50
N GLU A 229 15.20 28.33 12.69
CA GLU A 229 16.33 27.37 12.74
C GLU A 229 17.09 27.45 14.07
N ASP A 230 17.34 28.65 14.59
CA ASP A 230 17.96 28.85 15.90
C ASP A 230 17.07 28.30 17.03
N MET A 231 15.76 28.53 16.95
CA MET A 231 14.79 27.98 17.91
C MET A 231 14.76 26.44 17.88
N LEU A 232 14.79 25.84 16.68
CA LEU A 232 14.83 24.39 16.51
C LEU A 232 16.11 23.78 17.09
N ARG A 233 17.27 24.41 16.86
CA ARG A 233 18.54 23.98 17.46
C ARG A 233 18.47 24.01 18.99
N LYS A 234 18.00 25.12 19.57
CA LYS A 234 17.83 25.25 21.03
C LYS A 234 16.88 24.19 21.61
N SER A 235 15.77 23.90 20.91
CA SER A 235 14.82 22.88 21.35
C SER A 235 15.42 21.46 21.26
N SER A 236 16.17 21.17 20.19
CA SER A 236 16.87 19.89 20.03
C SER A 236 17.89 19.64 21.16
N ASP A 237 18.69 20.66 21.50
CA ASP A 237 19.64 20.59 22.62
C ASP A 237 18.96 20.37 23.98
N GLN A 238 17.79 20.98 24.18
CA GLN A 238 16.98 20.77 25.37
C GLN A 238 16.44 19.34 25.45
N ILE A 239 15.95 18.78 24.33
CA ILE A 239 15.47 17.40 24.27
C ILE A 239 16.60 16.42 24.60
N ALA A 240 17.79 16.60 24.01
CA ALA A 240 18.95 15.76 24.31
C ALA A 240 19.35 15.84 25.80
N THR A 241 19.32 17.04 26.37
CA THR A 241 19.62 17.24 27.80
C THR A 241 18.59 16.54 28.70
N LEU A 242 17.30 16.68 28.39
CA LEU A 242 16.21 16.06 29.14
C LEU A 242 16.22 14.53 29.01
N ASP A 243 16.53 14.00 27.82
CA ASP A 243 16.67 12.55 27.61
C ASP A 243 17.81 11.98 28.48
N ASN A 244 18.97 12.64 28.49
CA ASN A 244 20.10 12.24 29.33
C ASN A 244 19.78 12.34 30.83
N GLN A 245 19.01 13.35 31.25
CA GLN A 245 18.51 13.46 32.62
C GLN A 245 17.51 12.35 32.97
N ASN A 246 16.60 12.00 32.04
CA ASN A 246 15.66 10.91 32.23
C ASN A 246 16.37 9.55 32.35
N LYS A 247 17.41 9.29 31.54
CA LYS A 247 18.27 8.09 31.68
C LYS A 247 18.92 8.01 33.06
N TYR A 248 19.32 9.15 33.64
CA TYR A 248 19.83 9.20 35.01
C TYR A 248 18.74 8.90 36.04
N LEU A 249 17.58 9.56 35.95
CA LEU A 249 16.46 9.39 36.87
C LEU A 249 15.89 7.97 36.85
N ALA A 250 15.83 7.33 35.68
CA ALA A 250 15.41 5.93 35.53
C ALA A 250 16.31 4.95 36.30
N LYS A 251 17.60 5.27 36.47
CA LYS A 251 18.57 4.45 37.23
C LYS A 251 18.57 4.76 38.73
N ARG A 252 18.11 5.95 39.13
CA ARG A 252 18.10 6.44 40.53
C ARG A 252 16.81 7.19 40.82
N ALA A 253 15.70 6.45 40.97
CA ALA A 253 14.44 7.03 41.41
C ALA A 253 14.55 7.55 42.86
N GLY A 254 14.09 8.79 43.12
CA GLY A 254 13.85 9.30 44.47
C GLY A 254 14.81 10.37 45.04
N PHE A 255 15.79 10.87 44.28
CA PHE A 255 16.69 11.93 44.74
C PHE A 255 16.36 13.30 44.13
N GLY A 256 15.71 14.18 44.91
CA GLY A 256 15.67 15.64 44.71
C GLY A 256 15.57 16.16 43.26
N TYR A 257 16.32 17.23 42.96
CA TYR A 257 16.43 17.75 41.60
C TYR A 257 17.43 16.93 40.77
N PRO A 258 17.23 16.73 39.46
CA PRO A 258 18.20 16.03 38.61
C PRO A 258 19.55 16.78 38.49
N PRO A 259 20.64 16.08 38.12
CA PRO A 259 21.91 16.72 37.79
C PRO A 259 21.75 17.71 36.63
N CYS A 260 22.32 18.91 36.77
CA CYS A 260 22.34 19.86 35.66
C CYS A 260 23.15 19.36 34.47
N TRP A 261 24.27 18.67 34.73
CA TRP A 261 25.14 18.13 33.68
C TRP A 261 25.29 16.62 33.79
N VAL A 262 24.91 15.96 32.70
CA VAL A 262 25.06 14.53 32.45
C VAL A 262 25.62 14.36 31.04
N ASN A 263 26.46 13.35 30.85
CA ASN A 263 26.91 12.96 29.52
C ASN A 263 25.85 12.07 28.82
N ASP A 264 26.12 11.65 27.59
CA ASP A 264 25.20 10.83 26.78
C ASP A 264 24.92 9.43 27.37
N GLU A 265 25.78 8.96 28.26
CA GLU A 265 25.62 7.70 29.01
C GLU A 265 24.77 7.86 30.29
N GLY A 266 24.39 9.10 30.63
CA GLY A 266 23.70 9.46 31.87
C GLY A 266 24.61 9.51 33.10
N LYS A 267 25.93 9.65 32.93
CA LYS A 267 26.91 9.86 34.02
C LYS A 267 27.00 11.34 34.36
N ILE A 268 27.02 11.65 35.66
CA ILE A 268 27.11 13.02 36.17
C ILE A 268 28.45 13.67 35.82
N GLN A 269 28.40 14.94 35.44
CA GLN A 269 29.56 15.80 35.25
C GLN A 269 29.62 16.84 36.36
N TYR A 270 30.83 17.25 36.73
CA TYR A 270 31.09 18.10 37.89
C TYR A 270 31.41 19.51 37.44
N LEU A 271 30.95 20.49 38.20
CA LEU A 271 31.26 21.90 37.98
C LEU A 271 32.63 22.22 38.60
N PHE A 272 32.78 22.03 39.90
CA PHE A 272 34.02 22.38 40.59
C PHE A 272 34.65 21.19 41.30
N ASN A 273 35.98 21.25 41.40
CA ASN A 273 36.74 20.55 42.43
C ASN A 273 36.96 21.57 43.55
N ILE A 274 36.43 21.26 44.74
CA ILE A 274 36.49 22.13 45.91
C ILE A 274 37.32 21.42 46.97
N GLU A 275 38.41 22.04 47.40
CA GLU A 275 39.20 21.59 48.53
C GLU A 275 38.95 22.50 49.73
N LEU A 276 38.45 21.92 50.83
CA LEU A 276 38.22 22.62 52.09
C LEU A 276 39.51 22.66 52.90
N LEU A 277 39.87 23.85 53.36
CA LEU A 277 41.05 24.11 54.18
C LEU A 277 40.63 24.70 55.54
N PRO A 278 41.51 24.64 56.55
CA PRO A 278 41.29 25.33 57.82
C PRO A 278 41.04 26.84 57.65
N ASP A 279 40.49 27.47 58.69
CA ASP A 279 40.24 28.92 58.75
C ASP A 279 39.27 29.45 57.68
N ASP A 280 38.22 28.69 57.35
CA ASP A 280 37.22 29.06 56.33
C ASP A 280 37.82 29.38 54.94
N LYS A 281 38.93 28.74 54.59
CA LYS A 281 39.58 28.86 53.28
C LYS A 281 39.21 27.69 52.37
N VAL A 282 39.17 27.94 51.07
CA VAL A 282 38.90 26.93 50.05
C VAL A 282 39.80 27.11 48.84
N ILE A 283 40.06 26.02 48.13
CA ILE A 283 40.63 26.05 46.78
C ILE A 283 39.55 25.54 45.83
N VAL A 284 39.24 26.35 44.82
CA VAL A 284 38.30 25.97 43.77
C VAL A 284 39.08 25.77 42.48
N SER A 285 38.79 24.70 41.76
CA SER A 285 39.31 24.49 40.41
C SER A 285 38.26 23.89 39.50
N ARG A 286 38.50 24.00 38.20
CA ARG A 286 37.64 23.45 37.16
C ARG A 286 37.55 21.93 37.30
N ALA A 287 36.31 21.39 37.27
CA ALA A 287 36.06 19.96 37.19
C ALA A 287 35.29 19.53 35.93
N TRP A 288 34.76 20.49 35.15
CA TRP A 288 33.99 20.18 33.94
C TRP A 288 34.88 19.87 32.73
N PRO A 289 34.43 18.98 31.82
CA PRO A 289 35.17 18.63 30.60
C PRO A 289 35.19 19.77 29.57
N ALA A 290 36.06 19.69 28.57
CA ALA A 290 36.22 20.71 27.50
C ALA A 290 34.90 21.06 26.81
N GLU A 291 34.06 20.07 26.54
CA GLU A 291 32.75 20.19 25.90
C GLU A 291 31.75 21.10 26.65
N ARG A 292 32.00 21.39 27.93
CA ARG A 292 31.15 22.24 28.76
C ARG A 292 31.71 23.65 28.95
N ASP A 293 32.81 24.01 28.30
CA ASP A 293 33.44 25.32 28.47
C ASP A 293 32.50 26.46 28.16
N ASP A 294 31.81 26.42 27.01
CA ASP A 294 30.90 27.51 26.62
C ASP A 294 29.79 27.70 27.65
N LYS A 295 29.11 26.60 28.04
CA LYS A 295 28.03 26.63 29.05
C LYS A 295 28.53 27.05 30.43
N ALA A 296 29.74 26.65 30.81
CA ALA A 296 30.35 27.02 32.08
C ALA A 296 30.72 28.51 32.10
N LEU A 297 31.31 29.01 31.01
CA LEU A 297 31.78 30.38 30.88
C LEU A 297 30.62 31.36 30.64
N GLU A 298 29.49 30.93 30.09
CA GLU A 298 28.28 31.76 30.02
C GLU A 298 27.75 32.15 31.42
N MET A 299 27.93 31.28 32.42
CA MET A 299 27.52 31.59 33.79
C MET A 299 28.38 32.70 34.42
N VAL A 300 27.78 33.87 34.60
CA VAL A 300 28.37 35.02 35.31
C VAL A 300 29.04 34.65 36.65
N PRO A 301 28.44 33.84 37.56
CA PRO A 301 29.10 33.47 38.80
C PRO A 301 30.36 32.61 38.61
N VAL A 302 30.42 31.77 37.56
CA VAL A 302 31.63 30.99 37.24
C VAL A 302 32.74 31.90 36.77
N LYS A 303 32.44 32.87 35.88
CA LYS A 303 33.39 33.90 35.43
C LYS A 303 33.99 34.70 36.58
N LYS A 304 33.23 34.98 37.64
CA LYS A 304 33.71 35.71 38.82
C LYS A 304 34.69 34.90 39.67
N ILE A 305 34.52 33.57 39.76
CA ILE A 305 35.43 32.69 40.53
C ILE A 305 36.68 32.32 39.70
N MET A 306 36.55 32.22 38.38
CA MET A 306 37.60 31.74 37.48
C MET A 306 38.99 32.36 37.67
N PRO A 307 39.16 33.68 37.92
CA PRO A 307 40.48 34.30 38.18
C PRO A 307 41.21 33.76 39.42
N TYR A 308 40.47 33.10 40.31
CA TYR A 308 40.94 32.53 41.56
C TYR A 308 41.12 31.01 41.50
N PHE A 309 40.93 30.37 40.34
CA PHE A 309 41.12 28.93 40.24
C PHE A 309 42.54 28.50 40.63
N GLY A 310 42.61 27.45 41.45
CA GLY A 310 43.85 26.93 42.01
C GLY A 310 44.46 27.78 43.13
N LYS A 311 43.88 28.94 43.44
CA LYS A 311 44.32 29.81 44.54
C LYS A 311 43.46 29.55 45.78
N THR A 312 44.06 29.79 46.93
CA THR A 312 43.32 29.81 48.20
C THR A 312 42.50 31.08 48.29
N ILE A 313 41.20 30.93 48.48
CA ILE A 313 40.25 32.02 48.68
C ILE A 313 39.45 31.80 49.96
N ASP A 314 38.85 32.87 50.47
CA ASP A 314 37.92 32.79 51.59
C ASP A 314 36.57 32.20 51.14
N MET A 315 35.97 31.37 51.99
CA MET A 315 34.65 30.79 51.75
C MET A 315 33.59 31.86 51.45
N SER A 316 33.67 33.03 52.09
CA SER A 316 32.78 34.18 51.85
C SER A 316 32.81 34.70 50.41
N LEU A 317 33.90 34.50 49.67
CA LEU A 317 33.98 34.84 48.25
C LEU A 317 33.21 33.81 47.38
N LEU A 318 33.21 32.53 47.79
CA LEU A 318 32.58 31.44 47.04
C LEU A 318 31.07 31.37 47.26
N LEU A 319 30.58 31.50 48.50
CA LEU A 319 29.17 31.24 48.83
C LEU A 319 28.17 32.13 48.06
N PRO A 320 28.40 33.44 47.85
CA PRO A 320 27.49 34.27 47.06
C PRO A 320 27.37 33.78 45.61
N GLN A 321 28.49 33.34 45.03
CA GLN A 321 28.52 32.82 43.66
C GLN A 321 27.84 31.44 43.58
N ALA A 322 28.03 30.59 44.60
CA ALA A 322 27.35 29.31 44.71
C ALA A 322 25.82 29.47 44.83
N GLN A 323 25.36 30.47 45.58
CA GLN A 323 23.94 30.83 45.65
C GLN A 323 23.41 31.33 44.30
N GLU A 324 24.17 32.16 43.58
CA GLU A 324 23.79 32.62 42.24
C GLU A 324 23.67 31.44 41.25
N ILE A 325 24.61 30.48 41.30
CA ILE A 325 24.53 29.24 40.50
C ILE A 325 23.28 28.42 40.83
N LEU A 326 22.96 28.24 42.12
CA LEU A 326 21.74 27.55 42.54
C LEU A 326 20.47 28.29 42.09
N ASN A 327 20.48 29.62 42.10
CA ASN A 327 19.34 30.40 41.63
C ASN A 327 19.12 30.21 40.13
N ILE A 328 20.19 30.25 39.34
CA ILE A 328 20.13 29.96 37.89
C ILE A 328 19.55 28.56 37.65
N SER A 329 20.00 27.56 38.41
CA SER A 329 19.54 26.17 38.21
C SER A 329 18.10 25.91 38.69
N ASN A 330 17.56 26.75 39.56
CA ASN A 330 16.19 26.65 40.08
C ASN A 330 15.15 27.44 39.28
N GLN A 331 15.56 28.44 38.49
CA GLN A 331 14.64 29.35 37.78
C GLN A 331 13.92 28.68 36.60
N THR A 332 14.40 27.54 36.11
CA THR A 332 13.81 26.81 34.97
C THR A 332 12.89 25.69 35.43
N LYS A 333 11.80 25.95 36.15
CA LYS A 333 10.80 24.88 36.43
C LYS A 333 9.96 24.61 35.16
N PRO A 334 9.71 23.36 34.77
CA PRO A 334 9.92 22.10 35.50
C PRO A 334 11.32 21.45 35.37
N SER A 335 12.21 21.98 34.53
CA SER A 335 13.60 21.50 34.33
C SER A 335 14.60 22.01 35.39
N ALA A 336 14.16 22.21 36.63
CA ALA A 336 15.05 22.64 37.70
C ALA A 336 16.06 21.53 37.98
N CYS A 337 17.32 21.91 38.18
CA CYS A 337 18.42 20.98 38.32
C CYS A 337 19.39 21.42 39.42
N ARG A 338 20.32 20.54 39.79
CA ARG A 338 21.40 20.88 40.73
C ARG A 338 22.76 20.44 40.21
N HIS A 339 23.75 21.31 40.33
CA HIS A 339 25.12 21.00 39.93
C HIS A 339 25.82 20.11 40.95
N PHE A 340 26.70 19.23 40.45
CA PHE A 340 27.56 18.39 41.26
C PHE A 340 28.95 19.00 41.39
N VAL A 341 29.57 18.84 42.55
CA VAL A 341 30.97 19.21 42.83
C VAL A 341 31.72 18.03 43.41
N VAL A 342 33.01 17.96 43.12
CA VAL A 342 33.93 17.06 43.81
C VAL A 342 34.42 17.81 45.04
N LEU A 343 34.29 17.20 46.21
CA LEU A 343 34.67 17.80 47.47
C LEU A 343 35.79 17.00 48.13
N ARG A 344 36.90 17.67 48.44
CA ARG A 344 38.01 17.13 49.24
C ARG A 344 38.09 17.90 50.54
N ASN A 345 37.96 17.21 51.66
CA ASN A 345 38.12 17.82 52.96
C ASN A 345 39.53 17.59 53.48
N ARG A 346 40.34 18.66 53.63
CA ARG A 346 41.68 18.60 54.24
C ARG A 346 41.70 19.06 55.69
N ILE A 347 40.54 19.33 56.29
CA ILE A 347 40.43 19.74 57.69
C ILE A 347 40.46 18.49 58.56
N GLN A 348 41.45 18.42 59.47
CA GLN A 348 41.58 17.30 60.41
C GLN A 348 40.51 17.32 61.50
N ASP A 349 40.09 18.51 61.96
CA ASP A 349 38.99 18.62 62.91
C ASP A 349 37.65 18.27 62.25
N ARG A 350 37.03 17.20 62.75
CA ARG A 350 35.78 16.67 62.21
C ARG A 350 34.64 17.67 62.33
N ALA A 351 34.51 18.38 63.46
CA ALA A 351 33.40 19.30 63.68
C ALA A 351 33.45 20.49 62.71
N THR A 352 34.63 21.11 62.58
CA THR A 352 34.86 22.21 61.64
C THR A 352 34.72 21.74 60.18
N GLY A 353 35.27 20.57 59.85
CA GLY A 353 35.14 19.98 58.52
C GLY A 353 33.69 19.71 58.12
N ASP A 354 32.89 19.10 59.02
CA ASP A 354 31.47 18.84 58.80
C ASP A 354 30.67 20.14 58.62
N MET A 355 30.96 21.17 59.42
CA MET A 355 30.30 22.47 59.29
C MET A 355 30.60 23.12 57.93
N GLN A 356 31.86 23.18 57.50
CA GLN A 356 32.21 23.77 56.21
C GLN A 356 31.63 22.99 55.04
N ARG A 357 31.60 21.67 55.16
CA ARG A 357 31.00 20.77 54.18
C ARG A 357 29.52 21.07 53.97
N LEU A 358 28.76 21.27 55.06
CA LEU A 358 27.35 21.64 54.98
C LEU A 358 27.12 23.00 54.29
N LYS A 359 28.06 23.95 54.42
CA LYS A 359 27.99 25.24 53.69
C LYS A 359 27.97 25.01 52.18
N ILE A 360 28.75 24.05 51.66
CA ILE A 360 28.80 23.71 50.22
C ILE A 360 27.59 22.89 49.79
N GLU A 361 27.17 21.91 50.60
CA GLU A 361 26.01 21.05 50.33
C GLU A 361 24.68 21.79 50.24
N ARG A 362 24.61 23.01 50.79
CA ARG A 362 23.45 23.88 50.63
C ARG A 362 23.24 24.32 49.17
N TYR A 363 24.30 24.37 48.37
CA TYR A 363 24.25 24.86 47.00
C TYR A 363 24.39 23.72 45.97
N PHE A 364 25.26 22.76 46.25
CA PHE A 364 25.61 21.70 45.30
C PHE A 364 25.30 20.31 45.83
N TYR A 365 25.16 19.34 44.93
CA TYR A 365 25.39 17.95 45.29
C TYR A 365 26.89 17.67 45.31
N LYS A 366 27.35 16.78 46.19
CA LYS A 366 28.77 16.48 46.36
C LYS A 366 29.09 15.02 46.02
N ARG A 367 30.29 14.81 45.49
CA ARG A 367 31.02 13.54 45.58
C ARG A 367 32.24 13.78 46.47
N GLU A 368 32.30 13.12 47.61
CA GLU A 368 33.47 13.20 48.48
C GLU A 368 34.59 12.31 47.96
N GLU A 369 35.79 12.89 47.88
CA GLU A 369 37.03 12.14 47.68
C GLU A 369 37.76 12.10 49.02
N ILE A 370 37.94 10.88 49.55
CA ILE A 370 38.74 10.66 50.75
C ILE A 370 40.19 10.86 50.36
N VAL A 371 40.82 11.91 50.87
CA VAL A 371 42.26 12.08 50.78
C VAL A 371 42.88 11.04 51.72
N ARG A 372 43.36 9.94 51.15
CA ARG A 372 44.25 9.03 51.86
C ARG A 372 45.65 9.63 51.76
N GLU A 373 46.15 10.16 52.86
CA GLU A 373 47.56 10.55 52.99
C GLU A 373 48.48 9.33 52.91
#